data_AF-A0A2E7L2X7-F1
#
_entry.id   AF-A0A2E7L2X7-F1
#
_cell.length_a   1.000
_cell.length_b   1.000
_cell.length_c   1.000
_cell.angle_alpha   90.00
_cell.angle_beta   90.00
_cell.angle_gamma   90.00
#
_symmetry.space_group_name_H-M   'P 1'
#
loop_
_entity.id
_entity.type
_entity.pdbx_description
1 polymer ?
#
loop_
_entity_poly.entity_id
_entity_poly.type
_entity_poly.pdbx_seq_one_letter_code
_entity_poly.pdbx_strand_id
1 'polypeptide(L)'
;MRSNICDNVEFCDKVDQACAAPIQDLKQRSLLDETLVIWGGEFGRTPMVQEHSAGTGEKTAPGRDHHKECFSIWMAGGGLKGGFTYGSTDEFGFGITENEVHVHDFHATCLHLLGIDHEPLTFGHQ
;
A
#
# COMPACT_ATOMS: atom_id res chain seq x y z
N MET A 1 23.39 -5.91 17.78
CA MET A 1 22.33 -5.21 17.03
C MET A 1 21.13 -6.15 16.98
N ARG A 2 20.26 -6.13 18.00
CA ARG A 2 19.00 -6.89 17.95
C ARG A 2 18.08 -6.10 17.03
N SER A 3 17.76 -6.69 15.88
CA SER A 3 16.78 -6.14 14.97
C SER A 3 15.42 -6.06 15.69
N ASN A 4 14.75 -4.92 15.59
CA ASN A 4 13.44 -4.62 16.18
C ASN A 4 12.30 -5.43 15.53
N ILE A 5 12.63 -6.45 14.72
CA ILE A 5 11.69 -7.31 14.02
C ILE A 5 10.74 -8.04 14.98
N CYS A 6 11.21 -8.46 16.16
CA CYS A 6 10.36 -9.18 17.11
C CYS A 6 9.26 -8.29 17.70
N ASP A 7 9.53 -7.01 17.93
CA ASP A 7 8.53 -6.05 18.43
C ASP A 7 7.50 -5.69 17.35
N ASN A 8 7.87 -5.81 16.06
CA ASN A 8 6.95 -5.56 14.95
C ASN A 8 5.85 -6.61 14.82
N VAL A 9 6.04 -7.84 15.32
CA VAL A 9 5.03 -8.90 15.22
C VAL A 9 3.75 -8.50 15.95
N GLU A 10 3.86 -7.89 17.13
CA GLU A 10 2.69 -7.42 17.88
C GLU A 10 1.94 -6.30 17.13
N PHE A 11 2.67 -5.41 16.44
CA PHE A 11 2.06 -4.38 15.61
C PHE A 11 1.44 -4.96 14.34
N CYS A 12 2.07 -5.98 13.74
CA CYS A 12 1.52 -6.69 12.59
C CYS A 12 0.19 -7.35 12.95
N ASP A 13 0.08 -8.03 14.10
CA ASP A 13 -1.17 -8.66 14.54
C ASP A 13 -2.29 -7.62 14.76
N LYS A 14 -1.95 -6.47 15.36
CA LYS A 14 -2.91 -5.37 15.55
C LYS A 14 -3.39 -4.80 14.22
N VAL A 15 -2.48 -4.63 13.26
CA VAL A 15 -2.80 -4.13 11.92
C VAL A 15 -3.64 -5.15 11.16
N ASP A 16 -3.27 -6.43 11.17
CA ASP A 16 -4.00 -7.50 10.50
C ASP A 16 -5.46 -7.58 10.99
N GLN A 17 -5.65 -7.54 12.32
CA GLN A 17 -6.99 -7.53 12.90
C GLN A 17 -7.78 -6.28 12.49
N ALA A 18 -7.14 -5.10 12.49
CA ALA A 18 -7.78 -3.84 12.09
C ALA A 18 -8.13 -3.80 10.59
N CYS A 19 -7.33 -4.45 9.73
CA CYS A 19 -7.62 -4.63 8.31
C CYS A 19 -8.81 -5.56 8.09
N ALA A 20 -8.84 -6.68 8.81
CA ALA A 20 -9.82 -7.74 8.61
C ALA A 20 -11.21 -7.38 9.14
N ALA A 21 -11.30 -6.66 10.26
CA ALA A 21 -12.58 -6.38 10.91
C ALA A 21 -13.58 -5.61 10.02
N PRO A 22 -13.22 -4.49 9.35
CA PRO A 22 -14.14 -3.78 8.47
C PRO A 22 -14.63 -4.64 7.30
N ILE A 23 -13.76 -5.50 6.73
CA ILE A 23 -14.15 -6.40 5.63
C ILE A 23 -15.21 -7.40 6.12
N GLN A 24 -14.99 -7.99 7.30
CA GLN A 24 -15.93 -8.94 7.89
C GLN A 24 -17.28 -8.28 8.20
N ASP A 25 -17.26 -7.08 8.78
CA ASP A 25 -18.47 -6.33 9.13
C ASP A 25 -19.27 -5.93 7.88
N LEU A 26 -18.59 -5.43 6.84
CA LEU A 26 -19.22 -5.10 5.56
C LEU A 26 -19.82 -6.34 4.90
N LYS A 27 -19.12 -7.48 4.96
CA LYS A 27 -19.61 -8.73 4.40
C LYS A 27 -20.85 -9.25 5.14
N GLN A 28 -20.85 -9.20 6.48
CA GLN A 28 -22.00 -9.62 7.30
C GLN A 28 -23.24 -8.79 7.05
N ARG A 29 -23.06 -7.53 6.64
CA ARG A 29 -24.15 -6.59 6.33
C ARG A 29 -24.53 -6.57 4.86
N SER A 30 -23.94 -7.45 4.04
CA SER A 30 -24.11 -7.47 2.58
C SER A 30 -23.75 -6.14 1.89
N LEU A 31 -22.82 -5.38 2.48
CA LEU A 31 -22.36 -4.08 1.98
C LEU A 31 -21.01 -4.15 1.26
N LEU A 32 -20.28 -5.26 1.41
CA LEU A 32 -18.93 -5.39 0.85
C LEU A 32 -18.94 -5.28 -0.68
N ASP A 33 -19.97 -5.79 -1.35
CA ASP A 33 -20.07 -5.75 -2.81
C ASP A 33 -20.26 -4.32 -3.34
N GLU A 34 -20.80 -3.41 -2.52
CA GLU A 34 -21.05 -2.01 -2.86
C GLU A 34 -20.01 -1.04 -2.24
N THR A 35 -19.08 -1.56 -1.44
CA THR A 35 -18.07 -0.76 -0.72
C THR A 35 -16.68 -1.15 -1.14
N LEU A 36 -15.96 -0.23 -1.79
CA LEU A 36 -14.53 -0.39 -2.06
C LEU A 36 -13.72 -0.08 -0.80
N VAL A 37 -12.97 -1.06 -0.31
CA VAL A 37 -11.99 -0.93 0.77
C VAL A 37 -10.60 -0.89 0.15
N ILE A 38 -9.84 0.16 0.45
CA ILE A 38 -8.45 0.33 0.01
C ILE A 38 -7.57 0.40 1.25
N TRP A 39 -6.50 -0.38 1.27
CA TRP A 39 -5.53 -0.35 2.35
C TRP A 39 -4.10 -0.28 1.79
N GLY A 40 -3.39 0.75 2.21
CA GLY A 40 -2.03 1.02 1.79
C GLY A 40 -1.51 2.30 2.42
N GLY A 41 -0.26 2.63 2.14
CA GLY A 41 0.34 3.92 2.46
C GLY A 41 0.51 4.78 1.20
N GLU A 42 0.90 6.04 1.40
CA GLU A 42 1.29 6.95 0.31
C GLU A 42 2.59 6.48 -0.40
N PHE A 43 3.44 5.79 0.36
CA PHE A 43 4.72 5.24 -0.10
C PHE A 43 5.07 3.99 0.73
N GLY A 44 5.96 3.17 0.18
CA GLY A 44 6.54 2.04 0.89
C GLY A 44 7.72 2.44 1.78
N ARG A 45 8.41 1.41 2.28
CA ARG A 45 9.68 1.54 2.98
C ARG A 45 10.72 0.69 2.28
N THR A 46 11.94 1.20 2.16
CA THR A 46 13.03 0.44 1.55
C THR A 46 13.25 -0.87 2.32
N PRO A 47 13.62 -1.97 1.65
CA PRO A 47 13.92 -3.23 2.32
C PRO A 47 15.22 -3.15 3.16
N MET A 48 16.03 -2.11 2.93
CA MET A 48 17.32 -1.90 3.59
C MET A 48 17.18 -0.96 4.80
N VAL A 49 17.90 -1.28 5.86
CA VAL A 49 18.07 -0.38 7.01
C VAL A 49 19.20 0.60 6.70
N GLN A 50 18.93 1.89 6.88
CA GLN A 50 19.88 2.96 6.69
C GLN A 50 20.28 3.58 8.04
N GLU A 51 21.56 3.90 8.18
CA GLU A 51 22.01 4.81 9.23
C GLU A 51 21.65 6.23 8.82
N HIS A 52 20.99 6.95 9.72
CA HIS A 52 20.65 8.36 9.51
C HIS A 52 21.51 9.23 10.43
N SER A 53 21.87 10.42 9.95
CA SER A 53 22.54 11.46 10.73
C SER A 53 21.66 12.69 10.71
N ALA A 54 21.40 13.28 11.87
CA ALA A 54 20.57 14.49 11.99
C ALA A 54 21.27 15.76 11.48
N GLY A 55 22.35 15.65 10.71
CA GLY A 55 23.20 16.77 10.31
C GLY A 55 24.02 17.37 11.46
N THR A 56 23.92 16.81 12.67
CA THR A 56 24.61 17.25 13.89
C THR A 56 25.89 16.45 14.18
N GLY A 57 26.18 15.42 13.38
CA GLY A 57 27.26 14.46 13.65
C GLY A 57 26.86 13.33 14.61
N GLU A 58 25.68 13.41 15.24
CA GLU A 58 25.13 12.33 16.04
C GLU A 58 24.34 11.35 15.16
N LYS A 59 24.58 10.04 15.36
CA LYS A 59 23.82 8.99 14.72
C LYS A 59 22.41 8.94 15.33
N THR A 60 21.38 8.97 14.50
CA THR A 60 20.02 8.67 14.95
C THR A 60 19.78 7.16 14.89
N ALA A 61 18.66 6.72 15.47
CA ALA A 61 18.29 5.31 15.42
C ALA A 61 18.16 4.86 13.94
N PRO A 62 18.77 3.74 13.55
CA PRO A 62 18.71 3.26 12.18
C PRO A 62 17.26 2.87 11.83
N GLY A 63 16.86 3.19 10.60
CA GLY A 63 15.48 3.05 10.12
C GLY A 63 15.42 2.65 8.64
N ARG A 64 14.21 2.55 8.09
CA ARG A 64 13.99 2.32 6.66
C ARG A 64 13.51 3.63 6.02
N ASP A 65 14.08 3.98 4.88
CA ASP A 65 13.70 5.21 4.17
C ASP A 65 12.34 5.09 3.49
N HIS A 66 11.84 6.23 3.02
CA HIS A 66 10.70 6.32 2.12
C HIS A 66 11.01 5.63 0.79
N HIS A 67 10.05 4.85 0.30
CA HIS A 67 10.19 4.13 -0.96
C HIS A 67 8.97 4.35 -1.84
N LYS A 68 8.99 5.46 -2.57
CA LYS A 68 7.90 5.87 -3.47
C LYS A 68 7.88 5.10 -4.78
N GLU A 69 9.01 4.53 -5.18
CA GLU A 69 9.18 3.86 -6.48
C GLU A 69 8.56 2.45 -6.52
N CYS A 70 8.44 1.77 -5.37
CA CYS A 70 7.96 0.40 -5.33
C CYS A 70 7.33 0.08 -3.96
N PHE A 71 6.01 -0.12 -3.97
CA PHE A 71 5.21 -0.52 -2.82
C PHE A 71 3.91 -1.18 -3.27
N SER A 72 3.18 -1.77 -2.33
CA SER A 72 1.95 -2.51 -2.62
C SER A 72 0.75 -1.90 -1.89
N ILE A 73 -0.41 -1.99 -2.54
CA ILE A 73 -1.73 -1.68 -2.00
C ILE A 73 -2.58 -2.94 -2.12
N TRP A 74 -3.43 -3.22 -1.14
CA TRP A 74 -4.47 -4.23 -1.29
C TRP A 74 -5.85 -3.58 -1.26
N MET A 75 -6.79 -4.19 -1.99
CA MET A 75 -8.17 -3.74 -2.08
C MET A 75 -9.14 -4.90 -1.88
N ALA A 76 -10.35 -4.61 -1.41
CA ALA A 76 -11.44 -5.56 -1.29
C ALA A 76 -12.81 -4.89 -1.53
N GLY A 77 -13.80 -5.69 -1.95
CA GLY A 77 -15.16 -5.21 -2.16
C GLY A 77 -15.34 -4.37 -3.43
N GLY A 78 -16.45 -3.62 -3.51
CA GLY A 78 -16.77 -2.73 -4.62
C GLY A 78 -16.86 -3.43 -5.99
N GLY A 79 -17.27 -4.71 -6.00
CA GLY A 79 -17.36 -5.51 -7.22
C GLY A 79 -16.02 -5.97 -7.81
N LEU A 80 -14.90 -5.79 -7.11
CA LEU A 80 -13.58 -6.23 -7.55
C LEU A 80 -13.49 -7.76 -7.70
N LYS A 81 -12.64 -8.20 -8.63
CA LYS A 81 -12.23 -9.60 -8.73
C LYS A 81 -11.37 -9.99 -7.51
N GLY A 82 -11.96 -10.74 -6.58
CA GLY A 82 -11.25 -11.27 -5.41
C GLY A 82 -10.19 -12.33 -5.76
N GLY A 83 -9.21 -12.51 -4.88
CA GLY A 83 -8.15 -13.52 -5.04
C GLY A 83 -7.22 -13.27 -6.22
N PHE A 84 -7.03 -12.00 -6.58
CA PHE A 84 -6.24 -11.57 -7.71
C PHE A 84 -5.05 -10.71 -7.26
N THR A 85 -3.91 -10.90 -7.90
CA THR A 85 -2.68 -10.12 -7.70
C THR A 85 -2.24 -9.62 -9.06
N TYR A 86 -1.84 -8.35 -9.12
CA TYR A 86 -1.32 -7.69 -10.32
C TYR A 86 -0.04 -6.97 -9.96
N GLY A 87 0.98 -7.13 -10.79
CA GLY A 87 2.33 -6.63 -10.49
C GLY A 87 3.16 -7.62 -9.68
N SER A 88 4.48 -7.49 -9.81
CA SER A 88 5.45 -8.18 -8.96
C SER A 88 6.71 -7.33 -8.77
N THR A 89 7.46 -7.65 -7.72
CA THR A 89 8.73 -7.01 -7.40
C THR A 89 9.87 -8.01 -7.53
N ASP A 90 11.11 -7.50 -7.51
CA ASP A 90 12.28 -8.35 -7.35
C ASP A 90 12.26 -9.10 -6.00
N GLU A 91 13.20 -10.03 -5.85
CA GLU A 91 13.34 -10.89 -4.66
C GLU A 91 13.61 -10.11 -3.35
N PHE A 92 14.04 -8.85 -3.47
CA PHE A 92 14.32 -7.96 -2.34
C PHE A 92 13.15 -7.02 -2.04
N GLY A 93 12.14 -6.94 -2.91
CA GLY A 93 11.07 -5.95 -2.83
C GLY A 93 11.55 -4.52 -3.12
N PHE A 94 12.62 -4.36 -3.89
CA PHE A 94 13.23 -3.06 -4.17
C PHE A 94 12.75 -2.46 -5.50
N GLY A 95 12.69 -3.26 -6.56
CA GLY A 95 12.24 -2.82 -7.88
C GLY A 95 10.99 -3.56 -8.35
N ILE A 96 10.19 -2.91 -9.19
CA ILE A 96 9.09 -3.53 -9.92
C ILE A 96 9.68 -4.37 -11.06
N THR A 97 9.22 -5.61 -11.20
CA THR A 97 9.68 -6.55 -12.23
C THR A 97 8.64 -6.80 -13.31
N GLU A 98 7.36 -6.73 -12.97
CA GLU A 98 6.27 -6.94 -13.92
C GLU A 98 5.08 -6.02 -13.60
N ASN A 99 4.37 -5.61 -14.66
CA ASN A 99 3.06 -4.97 -14.59
C ASN A 99 3.00 -3.79 -13.60
N GLU A 100 3.87 -2.80 -13.80
CA GLU A 100 3.87 -1.54 -13.05
C GLU A 100 2.50 -0.85 -13.13
N VAL A 101 2.08 -0.24 -12.01
CA VAL A 101 0.88 0.58 -11.93
C VAL A 101 1.28 1.96 -11.44
N HIS A 102 1.08 2.98 -12.29
CA HIS A 102 1.27 4.35 -11.88
C HIS A 102 0.11 4.81 -10.98
N VAL A 103 0.35 5.77 -10.08
CA VAL A 103 -0.68 6.29 -9.16
C VAL A 103 -1.90 6.87 -9.90
N HIS A 104 -1.68 7.40 -11.12
CA HIS A 104 -2.76 7.88 -11.98
C HIS A 104 -3.70 6.73 -12.41
N ASP A 105 -3.15 5.60 -12.83
CA ASP A 105 -3.93 4.44 -13.29
C ASP A 105 -4.64 3.76 -12.11
N PHE A 106 -4.01 3.77 -10.93
CA PHE A 106 -4.64 3.35 -9.69
C PHE A 106 -5.87 4.21 -9.34
N HIS A 107 -5.75 5.55 -9.41
CA HIS A 107 -6.88 6.44 -9.20
C HIS A 107 -7.96 6.30 -10.28
N ALA A 108 -7.57 6.13 -11.55
CA ALA A 108 -8.51 5.85 -12.63
C ALA A 108 -9.32 4.57 -12.35
N THR A 109 -8.68 3.53 -11.83
CA THR A 109 -9.35 2.30 -11.39
C THR A 109 -10.35 2.57 -10.26
N CYS A 110 -9.96 3.36 -9.25
CA CYS A 110 -10.86 3.72 -8.15
C CYS A 110 -12.09 4.49 -8.64
N LEU A 111 -11.90 5.49 -9.50
CA LEU A 111 -12.99 6.30 -10.07
C LEU A 111 -13.91 5.43 -10.94
N HIS A 112 -13.35 4.54 -11.75
CA HIS A 112 -14.12 3.59 -12.55
C HIS A 112 -15.04 2.71 -11.68
N LEU A 113 -14.52 2.17 -10.57
CA LEU A 113 -15.31 1.37 -9.62
C LEU A 113 -16.43 2.17 -8.94
N LEU A 114 -16.25 3.49 -8.81
CA LEU A 114 -17.27 4.41 -8.30
C LEU A 114 -18.26 4.88 -9.38
N GLY A 115 -18.13 4.41 -10.63
CA GLY A 115 -18.97 4.82 -11.75
C GLY A 115 -18.67 6.23 -12.27
N ILE A 116 -17.46 6.74 -12.01
CA ILE A 116 -17.01 8.07 -12.43
C ILE A 116 -16.05 7.91 -13.62
N ASP A 117 -16.33 8.64 -14.70
CA ASP A 117 -15.37 8.78 -15.81
C ASP A 117 -14.19 9.66 -15.36
N HIS A 118 -12.99 9.12 -15.43
CA HIS A 118 -11.76 9.76 -14.97
C HIS A 118 -11.13 10.67 -16.04
N GLU A 119 -11.42 10.45 -17.33
CA GLU A 119 -10.81 11.22 -18.43
C GLU A 119 -11.07 12.73 -18.33
N PRO A 120 -12.29 13.20 -17.97
CA PRO A 120 -12.57 14.63 -17.78
C PRO A 120 -11.78 15.28 -16.64
N LEU A 121 -11.21 14.50 -15.72
CA LEU A 121 -10.38 14.97 -14.60
C LEU A 121 -8.89 15.00 -14.97
N THR A 122 -8.55 14.66 -16.21
CA THR A 122 -7.16 14.65 -16.69
C THR A 122 -6.79 16.02 -17.24
N PHE A 123 -5.85 16.69 -16.58
CA PHE A 123 -5.32 17.99 -16.98
C PHE A 123 -3.83 17.88 -17.24
N GLY A 124 -3.39 18.31 -18.43
CA GLY A 124 -1.96 18.44 -18.71
C GLY A 124 -1.37 19.61 -17.94
N HIS A 125 -0.29 19.37 -17.20
CA HIS A 125 0.55 20.44 -16.65
C HIS A 125 1.86 20.51 -17.44
N GLN A 126 2.44 21.71 -17.52
CA GLN A 126 3.77 21.94 -18.08
C GLN A 126 4.80 22.09 -16.96
#